data_AF-A0A326TQA0-F1
#
_entry.id   AF-A0A326TQA0-F1
#
_cell.length_a   1.000
_cell.length_b   1.000
_cell.length_c   1.000
_cell.angle_alpha   90.00
_cell.angle_beta   90.00
_cell.angle_gamma   90.00
#
_symmetry.space_group_name_H-M   'P 1'
#
loop_
_entity.id
_entity.type
_entity.pdbx_description
1 polymer ?
#
loop_
_entity_poly.entity_id
_entity_poly.type
_entity_poly.pdbx_seq_one_letter_code
_entity_poly.pdbx_strand_id
1 'polypeptide(L)' 'MVSLPMRLSAYARKMGVNYKTAYRWWKAGKLDAYQLDTGTIIVREPEQRQEVPSVALYARVSSADQKEDLERQMQRLKD' A
#
# COMPACT_ATOMS: atom_id res chain seq x y z
N MET A 1 -1.41 3.29 11.24
CA MET A 1 -2.44 4.24 10.75
C MET A 1 -3.62 3.39 10.29
N VAL A 2 -4.72 3.38 11.04
CA VAL A 2 -5.89 2.53 10.75
C VAL A 2 -6.56 3.06 9.48
N SER A 3 -6.81 2.20 8.47
CA SER A 3 -7.59 2.63 7.31
C SER A 3 -9.04 2.82 7.74
N LEU A 4 -9.57 4.03 7.54
CA LEU A 4 -10.95 4.34 7.88
C LEU A 4 -11.90 3.69 6.87
N PRO A 5 -13.02 3.10 7.33
CA PRO A 5 -14.01 2.50 6.43
C PRO A 5 -14.58 3.55 5.47
N MET A 6 -14.80 3.17 4.20
CA MET A 6 -15.20 4.11 3.15
C MET A 6 -16.52 3.73 2.47
N ARG A 7 -17.26 4.74 2.01
CA ARG A 7 -18.47 4.48 1.19
C ARG A 7 -18.10 3.77 -0.11
N LEU A 8 -18.98 2.92 -0.60
CA LEU A 8 -18.76 2.20 -1.87
C LEU A 8 -18.50 3.13 -3.07
N SER A 9 -19.06 4.33 -3.08
CA SER A 9 -18.78 5.36 -4.10
C SER A 9 -17.35 5.89 -4.02
N ALA A 10 -16.81 6.08 -2.81
CA ALA A 10 -15.42 6.47 -2.61
C ALA A 10 -14.48 5.31 -2.99
N TYR A 11 -14.84 4.07 -2.63
CA TYR A 11 -14.12 2.87 -3.04
C TYR A 11 -14.06 2.74 -4.57
N ALA A 12 -15.19 2.93 -5.26
CA ALA A 12 -15.26 2.89 -6.72
C ALA A 12 -14.30 3.93 -7.35
N ARG A 13 -14.30 5.16 -6.82
CA ARG A 13 -13.38 6.22 -7.25
C ARG A 13 -11.91 5.85 -7.01
N LYS A 14 -11.58 5.32 -5.83
CA LYS A 14 -10.21 4.89 -5.48
C LYS A 14 -9.70 3.79 -6.42
N MET A 15 -10.55 2.83 -6.76
CA MET A 15 -10.22 1.72 -7.65
C MET A 15 -10.31 2.09 -9.15
N GLY A 16 -10.73 3.31 -9.48
CA GLY A 16 -10.89 3.75 -10.88
C GLY A 16 -12.03 3.05 -11.62
N VAL A 17 -13.05 2.54 -10.92
CA VAL A 17 -14.19 1.83 -11.51
C VAL A 17 -15.49 2.60 -11.34
N ASN A 18 -16.47 2.32 -12.21
CA ASN A 18 -17.83 2.83 -12.02
C ASN A 18 -18.46 2.25 -10.74
N TYR A 19 -19.26 3.05 -10.04
CA TYR A 19 -20.10 2.63 -8.91
C TYR A 19 -20.87 1.33 -9.20
N LYS A 20 -21.46 1.18 -10.38
CA LYS A 20 -22.23 -0.03 -10.76
C LYS A 20 -21.35 -1.29 -10.74
N THR A 21 -20.08 -1.17 -11.10
CA THR A 21 -19.10 -2.27 -11.03
C THR A 21 -18.78 -2.64 -9.60
N ALA A 22 -18.49 -1.64 -8.76
CA ALA A 22 -18.25 -1.86 -7.32
C ALA A 22 -19.47 -2.48 -6.61
N TYR A 23 -20.68 -2.04 -6.96
CA TYR A 23 -21.93 -2.61 -6.45
C TYR A 23 -22.10 -4.08 -6.86
N ARG A 24 -21.78 -4.44 -8.10
CA ARG A 24 -21.79 -5.83 -8.55
C ARG A 24 -20.79 -6.69 -7.78
N TRP A 25 -19.59 -6.17 -7.48
CA TRP A 25 -18.60 -6.88 -6.67
C TRP A 25 -19.09 -7.11 -5.24
N TRP A 26 -19.70 -6.10 -4.61
CA TRP A 26 -20.32 -6.26 -3.29
C TRP A 26 -21.42 -7.31 -3.31
N LYS A 27 -22.36 -7.23 -4.27
CA LYS A 27 -23.44 -8.23 -4.42
C LYS A 27 -22.92 -9.63 -4.71
N ALA A 28 -21.74 -9.74 -5.32
CA ALA A 28 -21.05 -11.01 -5.57
C ALA A 28 -20.18 -11.49 -4.39
N GLY A 29 -20.18 -10.78 -3.25
CA GLY A 29 -19.40 -11.14 -2.07
C GLY A 29 -17.88 -10.95 -2.21
N LYS A 30 -17.43 -10.17 -3.21
CA LYS A 30 -15.99 -9.95 -3.49
C LYS A 30 -15.36 -8.83 -2.67
N LEU A 31 -16.16 -8.10 -1.90
CA LEU A 31 -15.71 -6.98 -1.07
C LEU A 31 -16.05 -7.28 0.38
N ASP A 32 -15.11 -7.04 1.29
CA ASP A 32 -15.44 -6.93 2.72
C ASP A 32 -16.15 -5.60 2.95
N ALA A 33 -17.47 -5.65 2.93
CA ALA A 33 -18.32 -4.49 3.07
C ALA A 33 -19.64 -4.86 3.74
N TYR A 34 -20.22 -3.91 4.46
CA TYR A 34 -21.52 -4.04 5.11
C TYR A 34 -22.46 -2.94 4.65
N GLN A 35 -23.76 -3.22 4.70
CA GLN A 35 -24.80 -2.26 4.41
C GLN A 35 -25.40 -1.77 5.74
N LEU A 36 -25.49 -0.45 5.89
CA LEU A 36 -26.23 0.18 7.00
C LEU A 36 -27.73 0.06 6.75
N ASP A 37 -28.53 0.23 7.80
CA ASP A 37 -30.00 0.22 7.71
C ASP A 37 -30.54 1.30 6.75
N THR A 38 -29.78 2.38 6.54
CA THR A 38 -30.07 3.45 5.58
C THR A 38 -29.82 3.04 4.12
N GLY A 39 -29.32 1.84 3.87
CA GLY A 39 -28.96 1.33 2.54
C GLY A 39 -27.54 1.70 2.09
N THR A 40 -26.80 2.50 2.86
CA THR A 40 -25.43 2.90 2.52
C THR A 40 -24.46 1.73 2.68
N ILE A 41 -23.66 1.44 1.64
CA ILE A 41 -22.65 0.38 1.67
C ILE A 41 -21.30 0.95 2.07
N ILE A 42 -20.70 0.36 3.09
CA ILE A 42 -19.41 0.72 3.67
C ILE A 42 -18.42 -0.42 3.45
N VAL A 43 -17.33 -0.13 2.75
CA VAL A 43 -16.22 -1.05 2.50
C VAL A 43 -15.21 -0.93 3.64
N ARG A 44 -14.89 -2.05 4.27
CA ARG A 44 -13.76 -2.18 5.18
C ARG A 44 -12.51 -2.35 4.34
N GLU A 45 -11.57 -1.43 4.46
CA GLU A 45 -10.27 -1.67 3.85
C GLU A 45 -9.46 -2.57 4.78
N PRO A 46 -8.79 -3.61 4.25
CA PRO A 46 -7.77 -4.30 5.02
C PRO A 46 -6.75 -3.24 5.44
N GLU A 47 -6.25 -3.34 6.68
CA GLU A 47 -5.15 -2.49 7.11
C GLU A 47 -4.04 -2.63 6.07
N GLN A 48 -3.81 -1.56 5.30
CA GLN A 48 -2.59 -1.45 4.55
C GLN A 48 -1.52 -1.36 5.62
N ARG A 49 -0.91 -2.51 5.91
CA ARG A 49 0.36 -2.56 6.63
C ARG A 49 1.24 -1.65 5.80
N GLN A 50 1.47 -0.43 6.29
CA GLN A 50 2.39 0.49 5.64
C GLN A 50 3.68 -0.32 5.53
N GLU A 51 4.02 -0.74 4.32
CA GLU A 51 5.35 -1.22 4.06
C GLU A 51 6.23 -0.04 4.47
N VAL A 52 6.96 -0.24 5.57
CA VAL A 52 7.89 0.77 6.05
C VAL A 52 8.78 1.05 4.85
N PRO A 53 8.84 2.29 4.34
CA PRO A 53 9.56 2.57 3.11
C PRO A 53 11.01 2.11 3.31
N SER A 54 11.37 0.99 2.68
CA SER A 54 12.71 0.42 2.80
C SER A 54 13.57 1.04 1.72
N VAL A 55 14.66 1.69 2.13
CA VAL A 55 15.65 2.24 1.21
C VAL A 55 16.82 1.27 1.15
N ALA A 56 17.25 0.90 -0.05
CA ALA A 56 18.41 0.05 -0.26
C ALA A 56 19.63 0.91 -0.63
N LEU A 57 20.75 0.67 0.05
CA LEU A 57 22.05 1.22 -0.33
C LEU A 57 22.79 0.19 -1.19
N TYR A 58 23.22 0.61 -2.39
CA TYR A 58 23.99 -0.23 -3.31
C TYR A 58 25.26 0.52 -3.72
N ALA A 59 26.40 -0.16 -3.62
CA ALA A 59 27.68 0.39 -4.01
C ALA A 59 28.59 -0.69 -4.62
N ARG A 60 29.46 -0.29 -5.56
CA ARG A 60 30.41 -1.18 -6.24
C ARG A 60 31.72 -0.45 -6.55
N VAL A 61 32.81 -1.19 -6.61
CA VAL A 61 34.13 -0.72 -7.06
C VAL A 61 34.66 -1.62 -8.16
N SER A 62 35.42 -1.06 -9.10
CA SER A 62 36.06 -1.81 -10.19
C SER A 62 37.44 -2.36 -9.82
N SER A 63 38.08 -1.80 -8.77
CA SER A 63 39.36 -2.28 -8.24
C SER A 63 39.18 -2.86 -6.84
N ALA A 64 39.88 -3.96 -6.56
CA ALA A 64 39.86 -4.61 -5.25
C ALA A 64 40.44 -3.71 -4.14
N ASP A 65 41.41 -2.87 -4.47
CA ASP A 65 42.09 -1.98 -3.52
C ASP A 65 41.16 -0.90 -2.94
N GLN A 66 40.02 -0.64 -3.59
CA GLN A 66 39.04 0.37 -3.15
C GLN A 66 37.93 -0.22 -2.27
N LYS A 67 37.97 -1.52 -1.97
CA LYS A 67 36.90 -2.21 -1.23
C LYS A 67 36.80 -1.75 0.22
N GLU A 68 37.92 -1.46 0.89
CA GLU A 68 37.90 -0.94 2.26
C GLU A 68 37.30 0.47 2.34
N ASP A 69 37.61 1.32 1.36
CA ASP A 69 37.01 2.65 1.25
C ASP A 69 35.51 2.59 0.99
N LEU A 70 35.06 1.64 0.15
CA LEU A 70 33.65 1.37 -0.11
C LEU A 70 32.91 0.98 1.18
N GLU A 71 33.46 0.05 1.96
CA GLU A 71 32.85 -0.42 3.21
C GLU A 71 32.73 0.73 4.22
N ARG A 72 33.77 1.55 4.34
CA ARG A 72 33.75 2.74 5.21
C ARG A 72 32.69 3.76 4.77
N GLN A 73 32.52 3.99 3.47
CA GLN A 73 31.49 4.88 2.95
C GLN A 73 30.07 4.32 3.16
N MET A 74 29.90 3.01 2.93
CA MET A 74 28.64 2.32 3.18
C MET A 74 28.22 2.37 4.64
N GLN A 75 29.17 2.25 5.58
CA GLN A 75 28.88 2.38 7.00
C GLN A 75 28.38 3.79 7.35
N ARG A 76 29.04 4.84 6.84
CA ARG A 76 28.61 6.23 7.07
C ARG A 76 27.22 6.57 6.52
N LEU A 77 26.77 5.88 5.48
CA LEU A 77 25.44 6.08 4.89
C LEU A 77 24.34 5.27 5.58
N LYS A 78 24.71 4.26 6.38
CA LYS A 78 23.78 3.47 7.18
C LYS A 78 23.44 4.13 8.52
N ASP A 79 24.35 4.97 9.03
CA ASP A 79 24.19 5.76 10.27
C ASP A 79 23.30 7.00 10.03
#